data_AF-A0A533V8H0-F1
#
_entry.id   AF-A0A533V8H0-F1
#
_cell.length_a   1.000
_cell.length_b   1.000
_cell.length_c   1.000
_cell.angle_alpha   90.00
_cell.angle_beta   90.00
_cell.angle_gamma   90.00
#
_symmetry.space_group_name_H-M   'P 1'
#
loop_
_entity.id
_entity.type
_entity.pdbx_description
1 polymer ?
#
loop_
_entity_poly.entity_id
_entity_poly.type
_entity_poly.pdbx_seq_one_letter_code
_entity_poly.pdbx_strand_id
1 'polypeptide(L)' 'MLIGRIFIGISAAILLATSTLLTGAVYAQNKVTINGAGATFPFPLIDTWRVEYKKIHPEVDINYQSIGSGGGVKQF' A
#
# COMPACT_ATOMS: atom_id res chain seq x y z
N MET A 1 5.88 -39.02 37.27
CA MET A 1 5.25 -37.67 37.19
C MET A 1 6.22 -36.55 36.77
N LEU A 2 7.55 -36.71 36.91
CA LEU A 2 8.53 -35.65 36.60
C LEU A 2 8.84 -35.49 35.10
N ILE A 3 8.88 -36.59 34.34
CA ILE A 3 9.25 -36.61 32.91
C ILE A 3 8.18 -35.93 32.02
N GLY A 4 6.89 -36.13 32.28
CA GLY A 4 5.82 -35.49 31.49
C GLY A 4 5.77 -33.96 31.60
N ARG A 5 6.22 -33.40 32.74
CA ARG A 5 6.26 -31.94 32.97
C ARG A 5 7.38 -31.27 32.17
N ILE A 6 8.48 -31.99 31.89
CA ILE A 6 9.60 -31.53 31.07
C ILE A 6 9.20 -31.47 29.60
N PHE A 7 8.52 -32.50 29.09
CA PHE A 7 8.02 -32.52 27.71
C PHE A 7 6.99 -31.41 27.44
N ILE A 8 6.04 -31.20 28.36
CA ILE A 8 5.06 -30.11 28.26
C ILE A 8 5.75 -28.73 28.28
N GLY A 9 6.80 -28.56 29.10
CA GLY A 9 7.59 -27.33 29.15
C GLY A 9 8.34 -27.03 27.85
N ILE A 10 8.92 -28.05 27.21
CA ILE A 10 9.65 -27.89 25.93
C ILE A 10 8.68 -27.57 24.78
N SER A 11 7.54 -28.26 24.71
CA SER A 11 6.50 -27.98 23.70
C SER A 11 5.92 -26.56 23.84
N ALA A 12 5.67 -26.11 25.07
CA ALA A 12 5.22 -24.74 25.35
C ALA A 12 6.29 -23.70 24.98
N ALA A 13 7.58 -24.00 25.22
CA ALA A 13 8.68 -23.10 24.85
C ALA A 13 8.86 -22.96 23.33
N ILE A 14 8.65 -24.05 22.57
CA ILE A 14 8.72 -24.03 21.10
C ILE A 14 7.54 -23.24 20.51
N LEU A 15 6.33 -23.43 21.03
CA LEU A 15 5.14 -22.67 20.61
C LEU A 15 5.28 -21.17 20.91
N LEU A 16 5.92 -20.81 22.02
CA LEU A 16 6.19 -19.42 22.40
C LEU A 16 7.35 -18.78 21.61
N ALA A 17 8.32 -19.59 21.15
CA ALA A 17 9.40 -19.11 20.27
C ALA A 17 8.94 -18.89 18.82
N THR A 18 7.90 -19.59 18.36
CA THR A 18 7.34 -19.41 17.01
C THR A 18 6.43 -18.19 16.87
N SER A 19 5.85 -17.67 17.96
CA SER A 19 4.95 -16.52 17.93
C SER A 19 5.67 -15.17 17.88
N THR A 20 6.95 -15.11 18.24
CA THR A 20 7.73 -13.85 18.26
C THR A 20 8.35 -13.48 16.91
N LEU A 21 8.34 -14.38 15.93
CA LEU A 21 8.86 -14.14 14.57
C LEU A 21 7.82 -13.56 13.60
N LEU A 22 6.55 -13.44 14.00
CA LEU A 22 5.47 -12.94 13.13
C LEU A 22 5.15 -11.44 13.30
N THR A 23 5.89 -10.71 14.14
CA THR A 23 5.70 -9.27 14.32
C THR A 23 6.40 -8.47 13.22
N GLY A 24 6.18 -8.84 11.95
CA GLY A 24 6.45 -7.94 10.84
C GLY A 24 5.51 -6.75 10.97
N ALA A 25 6.05 -5.54 11.09
CA ALA A 25 5.25 -4.33 11.10
C ALA A 25 4.43 -4.26 9.81
N VAL A 26 3.15 -4.62 9.88
CA VAL A 26 2.20 -4.37 8.80
C VAL A 26 1.97 -2.87 8.80
N TYR A 27 2.79 -2.13 8.06
CA TYR A 27 2.47 -0.76 7.72
C TYR A 27 1.16 -0.79 6.94
N ALA A 28 0.08 -0.31 7.54
CA ALA A 28 -1.15 -0.07 6.82
C ALA A 28 -0.81 0.87 5.65
N GLN A 29 -0.79 0.33 4.44
CA GLN A 29 -0.65 1.10 3.21
C GLN A 29 -1.97 1.88 3.05
N ASN A 30 -2.00 3.08 3.63
CA ASN A 30 -3.14 3.97 3.47
C ASN A 30 -3.33 4.22 1.99
N LYS A 31 -4.51 3.86 1.47
CA LYS A 31 -4.86 4.18 0.09
C LYS A 31 -4.89 5.69 -0.07
N VAL A 32 -4.15 6.21 -1.04
CA VAL A 32 -4.10 7.63 -1.37
C VAL A 32 -4.72 7.84 -2.74
N THR A 33 -5.73 8.70 -2.84
CA THR A 33 -6.28 9.12 -4.13
C THR A 33 -5.88 10.56 -4.42
N ILE A 34 -5.23 10.78 -5.56
CA ILE A 34 -4.84 12.09 -6.07
C ILE A 34 -5.80 12.45 -7.19
N ASN A 35 -6.63 13.48 -6.98
CA ASN A 35 -7.51 14.00 -8.02
C ASN A 35 -6.89 15.23 -8.66
N GLY A 36 -6.91 15.31 -9.98
CA GLY A 36 -6.43 16.45 -10.73
C GLY A 36 -7.22 16.65 -12.03
N ALA A 37 -7.16 17.88 -12.57
CA ALA A 37 -7.72 18.21 -13.87
C ALA A 37 -6.83 19.27 -14.56
N GLY A 38 -6.79 19.28 -15.89
CA GLY A 38 -6.04 20.31 -16.60
C GLY A 38 -5.83 20.08 -18.08
N ALA A 39 -4.67 20.53 -18.56
CA ALA A 39 -4.29 20.57 -19.96
C ALA A 39 -4.49 19.22 -20.68
N THR A 40 -5.11 19.29 -21.85
CA THR A 40 -5.31 18.12 -22.74
C THR A 40 -4.02 17.70 -23.44
N PHE A 41 -3.14 18.66 -23.75
CA PHE A 41 -1.88 18.41 -24.43
C PHE A 41 -0.98 17.36 -23.72
N PRO A 42 -0.68 17.45 -22.41
CA PRO A 42 0.14 16.46 -21.71
C PRO A 42 -0.61 15.18 -21.31
N PHE A 43 -1.91 15.05 -21.59
CA PHE A 43 -2.72 13.93 -21.08
C PHE A 43 -2.16 12.55 -21.42
N PRO A 44 -1.72 12.23 -22.66
CA PRO A 44 -1.17 10.90 -22.96
C PRO A 44 0.05 10.53 -22.09
N LEU A 45 0.88 11.51 -21.74
CA LEU A 45 2.05 11.32 -20.86
C LEU A 45 1.61 11.08 -19.42
N ILE A 46 0.68 11.90 -18.91
CA ILE A 46 0.13 11.77 -17.55
C ILE A 46 -0.55 10.40 -17.39
N ASP A 47 -1.30 9.94 -18.39
CA ASP A 47 -1.98 8.65 -18.34
C ASP A 47 -0.98 7.48 -18.26
N THR A 48 0.09 7.56 -19.05
CA THR A 48 1.20 6.58 -18.99
C THR A 48 1.84 6.59 -17.61
N TRP A 49 2.21 7.75 -17.08
CA TRP A 49 2.84 7.86 -15.77
C TRP A 49 1.95 7.36 -14.64
N ARG A 50 0.65 7.63 -14.68
CA ARG A 50 -0.29 7.09 -13.69
C ARG A 50 -0.27 5.56 -13.66
N VAL A 51 -0.30 4.92 -14.83
CA VAL A 51 -0.30 3.45 -14.93
C VAL A 51 1.03 2.89 -14.43
N GLU A 52 2.16 3.47 -14.82
CA GLU A 52 3.47 3.02 -14.37
C GLU A 52 3.68 3.27 -12.87
N TYR A 53 3.23 4.41 -12.35
CA TYR A 53 3.33 4.74 -10.94
C TYR A 53 2.51 3.78 -10.08
N LYS A 54 1.32 3.36 -10.53
CA LYS A 54 0.50 2.36 -9.83
C LYS A 54 1.21 1.02 -9.64
N LYS A 55 2.12 0.64 -10.55
CA LYS A 55 2.89 -0.61 -10.45
C LYS A 55 3.90 -0.58 -9.30
N ILE A 56 4.50 0.58 -9.04
CA ILE A 56 5.49 0.77 -7.97
C ILE A 56 4.85 1.23 -6.65
N HIS A 57 3.68 1.87 -6.72
CA HIS A 57 2.88 2.35 -5.59
C HIS A 57 1.42 1.89 -5.71
N PRO A 58 1.12 0.61 -5.42
CA PRO A 58 -0.24 0.06 -5.52
C PRO A 58 -1.28 0.78 -4.65
N GLU A 59 -0.83 1.42 -3.57
CA GLU A 59 -1.62 2.20 -2.63
C GLU A 59 -2.08 3.55 -3.20
N VAL A 60 -1.39 4.08 -4.22
CA VAL A 60 -1.70 5.39 -4.83
C VAL A 60 -2.60 5.21 -6.03
N ASP A 61 -3.69 5.95 -6.09
CA ASP A 61 -4.57 6.05 -7.26
C ASP A 61 -4.58 7.49 -7.76
N ILE A 62 -4.28 7.70 -9.04
CA ILE A 62 -4.22 9.05 -9.63
C ILE A 62 -5.42 9.16 -10.57
N ASN A 63 -6.29 10.13 -10.36
CA ASN A 63 -7.43 10.40 -11.22
C ASN A 63 -7.24 11.76 -11.88
N TYR A 64 -6.84 11.76 -13.16
CA TYR A 64 -6.62 12.97 -13.93
C TYR A 64 -7.69 13.19 -15.00
N GLN A 65 -8.29 14.38 -14.99
CA GLN A 65 -9.33 14.78 -15.94
C GLN A 65 -8.76 15.75 -16.99
N SER A 66 -8.72 15.30 -18.24
CA SER A 66 -8.23 16.08 -19.38
C SER A 66 -9.32 17.02 -19.91
N ILE A 67 -9.50 18.18 -19.27
CA ILE A 67 -10.58 19.15 -19.57
C ILE A 67 -10.08 20.48 -20.17
N GLY A 68 -8.77 20.58 -20.44
CA GLY A 68 -8.10 21.79 -20.92
C GLY A 68 -7.55 22.64 -19.76
N SER A 69 -6.51 23.44 -20.02
CA SER A 69 -5.80 24.19 -18.98
C SER A 69 -6.72 25.17 -18.25
N GLY A 70 -7.56 25.90 -18.98
CA GLY A 70 -8.54 26.81 -18.39
C GLY A 70 -9.62 26.10 -17.57
N GLY A 71 -10.02 24.88 -17.99
CA GLY A 71 -10.92 24.05 -17.21
C GLY A 71 -10.30 23.61 -15.88
N GLY A 72 -9.04 23.18 -15.91
CA GLY A 72 -8.30 22.80 -14.71
C GLY A 72 -8.15 23.95 -13.72
N VAL A 73 -7.70 25.13 -14.18
CA VAL A 73 -7.57 26.35 -13.36
C VAL A 73 -8.91 26.82 -12.78
N LYS A 74 -10.02 26.53 -13.44
CA LYS A 74 -11.35 26.86 -12.90
C LYS A 74 -11.78 25.89 -11.80
N GLN A 75 -11.33 24.63 -11.86
CA GLN A 75 -11.75 23.57 -10.93
C GLN A 75 -10.90 23.54 -9.64
N PHE A 76 -9.67 24.03 -9.69
CA PHE A 76 -8.69 24.04 -8.59
C PHE A 76 -8.05 25.41 -8.46
#